data_AF-A0A1C0VX39-F1
#
_entry.id   AF-A0A1C0VX39-F1
#
_cell.length_a   1.000
_cell.length_b   1.000
_cell.length_c   1.000
_cell.angle_alpha   90.00
_cell.angle_beta   90.00
_cell.angle_gamma   90.00
#
_symmetry.space_group_name_H-M   'P 1'
#
loop_
_entity.id
_entity.type
_entity.pdbx_description
1 polymer ?
#
loop_
_entity_poly.entity_id
_entity_poly.type
_entity_poly.pdbx_seq_one_letter_code
_entity_poly.pdbx_strand_id
1 'polypeptide(L)'
;MLSGIKQQVVVGKDGKIEIQTSELAEGTVVEVIVLVEQDGIETNTNQSISQDATEYLLSTEANRYHLMTAIQNLETKTNLVSFTLEEWNEEYNIRSY
;
A
#
# COMPACT_ATOMS: atom_id res chain seq x y z
N MET A 1 13.34 -32.83 -0.29
CA MET A 1 12.27 -32.73 -1.29
C MET A 1 11.95 -31.25 -1.41
N LEU A 2 12.16 -30.67 -2.59
CA LEU A 2 12.03 -29.22 -2.77
C LEU A 2 10.54 -28.85 -2.76
N SER A 3 10.11 -28.04 -1.80
CA SER A 3 8.69 -27.76 -1.53
C SER A 3 8.17 -26.51 -2.23
N GLY A 4 9.05 -25.68 -2.79
CA GLY A 4 8.69 -24.47 -3.53
C GLY A 4 9.92 -23.71 -4.02
N ILE A 5 9.74 -22.92 -5.08
CA ILE A 5 10.75 -22.03 -5.66
C ILE A 5 10.20 -20.61 -5.59
N LYS A 6 10.95 -19.68 -4.97
CA LYS A 6 10.66 -18.24 -5.02
C LYS A 6 11.74 -17.55 -5.84
N GLN A 7 11.36 -16.95 -6.96
CA GLN A 7 12.29 -16.31 -7.90
C GLN A 7 11.75 -14.95 -8.33
N GLN A 8 12.59 -13.91 -8.28
CA GLN A 8 12.30 -12.61 -8.90
C GLN A 8 12.96 -12.57 -10.27
N VAL A 9 12.18 -12.28 -11.30
CA VAL A 9 12.61 -12.27 -12.70
C VAL A 9 11.92 -11.16 -13.47
N VAL A 10 12.64 -10.60 -14.43
CA VAL A 10 12.07 -9.64 -15.38
C VAL A 10 11.47 -10.41 -16.54
N VAL A 11 10.30 -9.97 -17.00
CA VAL A 11 9.61 -10.55 -18.15
C VAL A 11 10.47 -10.35 -19.41
N GLY A 12 10.80 -11.45 -20.08
CA GLY A 12 11.60 -11.45 -21.30
C GLY A 12 10.81 -11.07 -22.56
N LYS A 13 11.45 -11.20 -23.72
CA LYS A 13 10.78 -11.02 -25.01
C LYS A 13 9.57 -11.94 -25.13
N ASP A 14 8.50 -11.45 -25.74
CA ASP A 14 7.22 -12.16 -25.93
C ASP A 14 6.49 -12.54 -24.63
N GLY A 15 6.79 -11.87 -23.50
CA GLY A 15 6.06 -12.09 -22.25
C GLY A 15 6.50 -13.34 -21.48
N LYS A 16 7.62 -13.94 -21.85
CA LYS A 16 8.08 -15.21 -21.26
C LYS A 16 8.80 -15.01 -19.92
N ILE A 17 8.58 -15.95 -19.01
CA ILE A 17 9.25 -16.05 -17.72
C ILE A 17 9.90 -17.44 -17.64
N GLU A 18 11.19 -17.49 -17.27
CA GLU A 18 11.97 -18.73 -17.19
C GLU A 18 12.41 -19.02 -15.75
N ILE A 19 12.18 -20.27 -15.31
CA ILE A 19 12.66 -20.78 -14.03
C ILE A 19 14.04 -21.38 -14.28
N GLN A 20 15.09 -20.71 -13.82
CA GLN A 20 16.46 -21.02 -14.24
C GLN A 20 17.04 -22.29 -13.61
N THR A 21 16.51 -22.73 -12.47
CA THR A 21 17.04 -23.87 -11.70
C THR A 21 15.91 -24.72 -11.17
N SER A 22 15.34 -25.55 -12.03
CA SER A 22 14.30 -26.49 -11.64
C SER A 22 14.90 -27.87 -11.43
N GLU A 23 15.13 -28.25 -10.17
CA GLU A 23 15.39 -29.66 -9.78
C GLU A 23 14.12 -30.53 -9.85
N LEU A 24 13.05 -30.05 -10.50
CA LEU A 24 11.81 -30.78 -10.67
C LEU A 24 12.00 -31.89 -11.71
N ALA A 25 11.74 -33.13 -11.29
CA ALA A 25 11.76 -34.28 -12.18
C ALA A 25 10.62 -34.19 -13.21
N GLU A 26 10.83 -34.79 -14.38
CA GLU A 26 9.80 -34.89 -15.41
C GLU A 26 8.53 -35.55 -14.85
N GLY A 27 7.36 -35.00 -15.19
CA GLY A 27 6.06 -35.47 -14.69
C GLY A 27 5.63 -34.90 -13.34
N THR A 28 6.43 -34.02 -12.72
CA THR A 28 6.04 -33.34 -11.46
C THR A 28 4.94 -32.31 -11.72
N VAL A 29 3.81 -32.44 -11.03
CA VAL A 29 2.72 -31.44 -11.05
C VAL A 29 3.12 -30.26 -10.17
N VAL A 30 3.07 -29.05 -10.73
CA VAL A 30 3.40 -27.81 -10.02
C VAL A 30 2.34 -26.74 -10.19
N GLU A 31 2.18 -25.92 -9.17
CA GLU A 31 1.38 -24.70 -9.18
C GLU A 31 2.30 -23.49 -9.36
N VAL A 32 1.94 -22.56 -10.25
CA VAL A 32 2.72 -21.35 -10.52
C VAL A 32 1.94 -20.14 -10.04
N ILE A 33 2.54 -19.38 -9.12
CA ILE A 33 2.00 -18.11 -8.64
C ILE A 33 2.87 -16.98 -9.19
N VAL A 34 2.27 -16.11 -10.01
CA VAL A 34 2.94 -14.94 -10.58
C VAL A 34 2.50 -13.69 -9.80
N LEU A 35 3.42 -13.05 -9.09
CA LEU A 35 3.20 -11.75 -8.47
C LEU A 35 3.91 -10.69 -9.32
N VAL A 36 3.14 -9.75 -9.84
CA VAL A 36 3.69 -8.58 -10.54
C VAL A 36 4.03 -7.54 -9.49
N GLU A 37 5.29 -7.10 -9.45
CA GLU A 37 5.72 -6.00 -8.60
C GLU A 37 5.03 -4.72 -9.10
N GLN A 38 4.19 -4.14 -8.25
CA GLN A 38 3.24 -3.09 -8.60
C GLN A 38 3.84 -1.69 -8.51
N ASP A 39 5.11 -1.51 -8.86
CA ASP A 39 5.75 -0.20 -8.89
C ASP A 39 5.50 0.49 -10.25
N GLY A 40 4.32 1.11 -10.37
CA GLY A 40 4.08 2.16 -11.38
C GLY A 40 3.31 1.80 -12.66
N ILE A 41 2.56 0.68 -12.72
CA ILE A 41 1.61 0.46 -13.83
C ILE A 41 0.18 0.67 -13.34
N GLU A 42 -0.37 1.80 -13.78
CA GLU A 42 -1.78 2.17 -13.73
C GLU A 42 -2.63 1.14 -14.47
N THR A 43 -3.02 0.06 -13.79
CA THR A 43 -4.15 -0.76 -14.20
C THR A 43 -5.27 -0.53 -13.20
N ASN A 44 -6.45 -0.19 -13.71
CA ASN A 44 -7.67 0.18 -12.98
C ASN A 44 -8.30 -1.00 -12.21
N THR A 45 -7.50 -1.78 -11.49
CA THR A 45 -7.95 -2.89 -10.65
C THR A 45 -7.02 -3.02 -9.45
N ASN A 46 -7.43 -2.43 -8.32
CA ASN A 46 -7.00 -2.74 -6.96
C ASN A 46 -5.50 -3.01 -6.77
N GLN A 47 -4.70 -2.04 -7.18
CA GLN A 47 -3.24 -2.02 -7.06
C GLN A 47 -2.91 -0.93 -6.05
N SER A 48 -2.21 -1.28 -4.97
CA SER A 48 -1.80 -0.34 -3.92
C SER A 48 -0.74 0.62 -4.46
N ILE A 49 -1.17 1.51 -5.34
CA ILE A 49 -0.42 2.71 -5.69
C ILE A 49 -0.31 3.46 -4.37
N SER A 50 0.91 3.81 -3.97
CA SER A 50 1.13 4.86 -2.97
C SER A 50 0.47 6.12 -3.53
N GLN A 51 -0.85 6.25 -3.30
CA GLN A 51 -1.62 7.38 -3.76
C GLN A 51 -0.96 8.61 -3.16
N ASP A 52 -0.61 9.58 -4.01
CA ASP A 52 -0.06 10.83 -3.53
C ASP A 52 -1.01 11.39 -2.47
N ALA A 53 -0.48 11.68 -1.28
CA ALA A 53 -1.32 12.06 -0.15
C ALA A 53 -2.10 13.34 -0.45
N THR A 54 -1.54 14.23 -1.25
CA THR A 54 -2.23 15.46 -1.69
C THR A 54 -3.37 15.10 -2.63
N GLU A 55 -3.13 14.22 -3.60
CA GLU A 55 -4.18 13.75 -4.51
C GLU A 55 -5.32 13.07 -3.75
N TYR A 56 -5.02 12.23 -2.75
CA TYR A 56 -6.03 11.60 -1.91
C TYR A 56 -6.84 12.63 -1.11
N LEU A 57 -6.17 13.57 -0.43
CA LEU A 57 -6.83 14.60 0.36
C LEU A 57 -7.69 15.54 -0.50
N LEU A 58 -7.34 15.70 -1.78
CA LEU A 58 -8.08 16.53 -2.71
C LEU A 58 -9.07 15.74 -3.59
N SER A 59 -9.18 14.42 -3.43
CA SER A 59 -9.98 13.56 -4.33
C SER A 59 -11.49 13.81 -4.23
N THR A 60 -12.03 13.95 -3.01
CA THR A 60 -13.47 14.14 -2.77
C THR A 60 -13.81 15.55 -2.28
N GLU A 61 -15.05 15.98 -2.48
CA GLU A 61 -15.52 17.29 -2.01
C GLU A 61 -15.47 17.40 -0.48
N ALA A 62 -15.85 16.32 0.22
CA ALA A 62 -15.76 16.25 1.67
C ALA A 62 -14.32 16.39 2.16
N ASN A 63 -13.37 15.64 1.57
CA ASN A 63 -11.96 15.73 1.96
C ASN A 63 -11.39 17.12 1.71
N ARG A 64 -11.70 17.74 0.55
CA ARG A 64 -11.32 19.12 0.23
C ARG A 64 -11.85 20.12 1.26
N TYR A 65 -13.14 20.02 1.61
CA TYR A 65 -13.76 20.90 2.61
C TYR A 65 -13.09 20.77 3.98
N HIS A 66 -12.85 19.54 4.43
CA HIS A 66 -12.19 19.29 5.71
C HIS A 66 -10.75 19.81 5.73
N LEU A 67 -9.98 19.58 4.66
CA LEU A 67 -8.61 20.07 4.55
C LEU A 67 -8.55 21.60 4.59
N MET A 68 -9.37 22.28 3.78
CA MET A 68 -9.38 23.75 3.75
C MET A 68 -9.83 24.35 5.07
N THR A 69 -10.83 23.74 5.73
CA THR A 69 -11.29 24.17 7.05
C THR A 69 -10.19 24.00 8.11
N ALA A 70 -9.45 22.89 8.09
CA ALA A 70 -8.34 22.65 9.00
C ALA A 70 -7.20 23.68 8.82
N ILE A 71 -6.87 24.01 7.57
CA ILE A 71 -5.88 25.07 7.26
C ILE A 71 -6.37 26.43 7.78
N GLN A 72 -7.63 26.78 7.53
CA GLN A 72 -8.22 28.05 7.99
C GLN A 72 -8.21 28.15 9.54
N ASN A 73 -8.54 27.07 10.24
CA ASN A 73 -8.50 27.00 11.70
C ASN A 73 -7.08 27.22 12.23
N LEU A 74 -6.07 26.64 11.57
CA LEU A 74 -4.67 26.83 11.93
C LEU A 74 -4.21 28.28 11.73
N GLU A 75 -4.52 28.88 10.58
CA GLU A 75 -4.16 30.27 10.26
C GLU A 75 -4.80 31.27 11.23
N THR A 76 -6.07 31.04 11.56
CA THR A 76 -6.85 31.91 12.47
C THR A 76 -6.62 31.59 13.93
N LYS A 77 -5.88 30.51 14.24
CA LYS A 77 -5.69 29.98 15.60
C LYS A 77 -7.02 29.75 16.34
N THR A 78 -8.05 29.35 15.62
CA THR A 78 -9.38 29.06 16.18
C THR A 78 -9.63 27.56 16.13
N ASN A 79 -10.44 27.05 17.07
CA ASN A 79 -10.81 25.64 17.12
C ASN A 79 -9.60 24.67 17.19
N LEU A 80 -8.51 25.08 17.84
CA LEU A 80 -7.33 24.25 18.06
C LEU A 80 -7.33 23.66 19.47
N VAL A 81 -7.04 22.37 19.57
CA VAL A 81 -6.79 21.69 20.83
C VAL A 81 -5.32 21.25 20.81
N SER A 82 -4.57 21.62 21.85
CA SER A 82 -3.19 21.19 22.05
C SER A 82 -3.14 20.20 23.19
N PHE A 83 -2.52 19.06 22.95
CA PHE A 83 -2.24 18.05 23.96
C PHE A 83 -0.88 17.41 23.66
N THR A 84 -0.26 16.90 24.69
CA THR A 84 0.94 16.07 24.63
C THR A 84 0.58 14.62 24.32
N LEU A 85 1.56 13.83 23.87
CA LEU A 85 1.33 12.42 23.58
C LEU A 85 0.90 11.65 24.85
N GLU A 86 1.46 12.04 25.99
CA GLU A 86 1.15 11.52 27.31
C GLU A 86 -0.31 11.80 27.69
N GLU A 87 -0.78 13.05 27.54
CA GLU A 87 -2.17 13.45 27.83
C GLU A 87 -3.19 12.69 26.96
N TRP A 88 -2.90 12.54 25.66
CA TRP A 88 -3.76 11.76 24.75
C TRP A 88 -3.85 10.29 25.17
N ASN A 89 -2.72 9.70 25.56
CA ASN A 89 -2.63 8.30 25.92
C ASN A 89 -3.35 8.01 27.25
N GLU A 90 -3.35 8.93 28.20
CA GLU A 90 -4.09 8.79 29.46
C GLU A 90 -5.60 8.94 29.28
N GLU A 91 -6.04 9.85 28.40
CA GLU A 91 -7.46 10.19 28.26
C GLU A 91 -8.19 9.29 27.25
N TYR A 92 -7.51 8.80 26.21
CA TYR A 92 -8.16 8.12 25.08
C TYR A 92 -7.58 6.74 24.71
N ASN A 93 -6.43 6.33 25.28
CA ASN A 93 -5.92 4.97 25.06
C ASN A 93 -6.54 3.98 26.05
N ILE A 94 -7.86 3.81 25.96
CA ILE A 94 -8.54 2.65 26.54
C ILE A 94 -8.08 1.45 25.70
N ARG A 95 -6.98 0.82 26.12
CA ARG A 95 -6.45 -0.41 25.53
C ARG A 95 -7.61 -1.40 25.33
N SER A 96 -7.99 -1.58 24.07
CA SER A 96 -8.84 -2.69 23.65
C SER A 96 -7.99 -3.95 23.81
N TYR A 97 -8.17 -4.64 24.95
CA TYR A 97 -7.61 -5.96 25.21
C TYR A 97 -8.35 -7.02 24.40
#